data_AF-A0AAN9GZ14-F1
#
_entry.id   AF-A0AAN9GZ14-F1
#
_cell.length_a   1.000
_cell.length_b   1.000
_cell.length_c   1.000
_cell.angle_alpha   90.00
_cell.angle_beta   90.00
_cell.angle_gamma   90.00
#
_symmetry.space_group_name_H-M   'P 1'
#
loop_
_entity.id
_entity.type
_entity.pdbx_description
1 polymer ?
#
loop_
_entity_poly.entity_id
_entity_poly.type
_entity_poly.pdbx_seq_one_letter_code
_entity_poly.pdbx_strand_id
1 'polypeptide(L)'
;MSRYWGEDSGKNEVQGTVLDRAGRVLHRFGGSWHEGIFCDTFPNPQCIWKPNPQPNDYFDYFGFSQYARELNELTPDIKDKLPPTDSRFRPDQRLLEEGKVVEADKCKDEMEEKQRDRRKVMAKRGEEHVPRFFIKTLDHAGREVWVTNGTYWKIRENPGFASTGNLELWC
;
A
#
# COMPACT_ATOMS: atom_id res chain seq x y z
N MET A 1 4.11 -24.61 30.96
CA MET A 1 2.87 -23.81 30.93
C MET A 1 3.11 -22.53 31.70
N SER A 2 3.19 -21.38 31.03
CA SER A 2 2.97 -20.10 31.70
C SER A 2 1.97 -19.36 30.85
N ARG A 3 0.72 -19.33 31.31
CA ARG A 3 -0.34 -18.54 30.72
C ARG A 3 -0.25 -17.17 31.38
N TYR A 4 0.14 -16.17 30.60
CA TYR A 4 0.04 -14.76 31.00
C TYR A 4 -1.44 -14.36 30.90
N TRP A 5 -2.21 -14.52 31.99
CA TRP A 5 -3.60 -14.04 32.05
C TRP A 5 -3.70 -12.72 32.80
N GLY A 6 -4.04 -11.67 32.07
CA GLY A 6 -4.95 -10.62 32.51
C GLY A 6 -6.14 -10.61 31.52
N GLU A 7 -7.35 -10.30 31.98
CA GLU A 7 -8.67 -10.56 31.37
C GLU A 7 -9.01 -9.89 30.01
N ASP A 8 -8.00 -9.56 29.17
CA ASP A 8 -8.16 -9.09 27.77
C ASP A 8 -7.28 -9.93 26.80
N SER A 9 -6.89 -11.13 27.25
CA SER A 9 -5.70 -11.91 26.88
C SER A 9 -5.55 -12.40 25.44
N GLY A 10 -6.54 -12.19 24.57
CA GLY A 10 -6.47 -12.62 23.16
C GLY A 10 -6.47 -11.47 22.16
N LYS A 11 -6.60 -10.22 22.62
CA LYS A 11 -6.66 -9.07 21.73
C LYS A 11 -5.32 -8.90 21.02
N ASN A 12 -5.37 -8.83 19.70
CA ASN A 12 -4.21 -8.72 18.82
C ASN A 12 -3.23 -9.91 18.84
N GLU A 13 -3.56 -10.99 19.53
CA GLU A 13 -2.75 -12.20 19.53
C GLU A 13 -2.85 -12.90 18.17
N VAL A 14 -1.72 -13.40 17.70
CA VAL A 14 -1.63 -14.29 16.55
C VAL A 14 -0.83 -15.51 16.94
N GLN A 15 -1.25 -16.66 16.43
CA GLN A 15 -0.54 -17.93 16.57
C GLN A 15 -0.49 -18.61 15.22
N GLY A 16 0.62 -19.28 14.95
CA GLY A 16 0.86 -19.98 13.70
C GLY A 16 1.75 -21.18 13.89
N THR A 17 1.66 -22.11 12.95
CA THR A 17 2.45 -23.33 12.96
C THR A 17 2.89 -23.65 11.54
N VAL A 18 4.18 -23.94 11.37
CA VAL A 18 4.75 -24.43 10.12
C VAL A 18 4.74 -25.95 10.16
N LEU A 19 4.12 -26.57 9.16
CA LEU A 19 4.05 -28.03 9.01
C LEU A 19 4.98 -28.49 7.88
N ASP A 20 5.57 -29.67 8.03
CA ASP A 20 6.20 -30.37 6.92
C ASP A 20 5.16 -31.06 6.01
N ARG A 21 5.64 -31.69 4.92
CA ARG A 21 4.77 -32.43 3.98
C ARG A 21 4.02 -33.60 4.64
N ALA A 22 4.55 -34.16 5.73
CA ALA A 22 3.92 -35.24 6.48
C ALA A 22 2.93 -34.71 7.55
N GLY A 23 2.74 -33.40 7.66
CA GLY A 23 1.87 -32.76 8.65
C GLY A 23 2.51 -32.62 10.03
N ARG A 24 3.82 -32.87 10.17
CA ARG A 24 4.52 -32.71 11.45
C ARG A 24 4.85 -31.25 11.68
N VAL A 25 4.70 -30.81 12.93
CA VAL A 25 5.02 -29.44 13.34
C VAL A 25 6.54 -29.24 13.31
N LEU A 26 6.99 -28.34 12.44
CA LEU A 26 8.38 -27.89 12.37
C LEU A 26 8.62 -26.69 13.27
N HIS A 27 7.73 -25.71 13.21
CA HIS A 27 7.82 -24.49 14.02
C HIS A 27 6.45 -24.08 14.53
N ARG A 28 6.44 -23.50 15.72
CA ARG A 28 5.36 -22.74 16.31
C ARG A 28 5.85 -21.31 16.50
N PHE A 29 4.97 -20.37 16.23
CA PHE A 29 5.25 -18.96 16.43
C PHE A 29 3.98 -18.25 16.86
N GLY A 30 4.14 -17.18 17.63
CA GLY A 30 3.03 -16.37 18.11
C GLY A 30 3.50 -15.11 18.80
N GLY A 31 2.53 -14.33 19.26
CA GLY A 31 2.74 -13.04 19.89
C GLY A 31 1.64 -12.08 19.48
N SER A 32 1.88 -10.78 19.63
CA SER A 32 0.91 -9.76 19.24
C SER A 32 1.31 -9.15 17.91
N TRP A 33 0.40 -9.08 16.92
CA TRP A 33 0.72 -8.53 15.59
C TRP A 33 1.21 -7.07 15.60
N HIS A 34 1.01 -6.37 16.71
CA HIS A 34 1.39 -4.97 16.93
C HIS A 34 2.59 -4.79 17.87
N GLU A 35 3.14 -5.86 18.46
CA GLU A 35 4.25 -5.77 19.44
C GLU A 35 5.44 -6.66 19.06
N GLY A 36 5.17 -7.79 18.43
CA GLY A 36 6.21 -8.71 17.97
C GLY A 36 5.72 -10.13 17.84
N ILE A 37 6.39 -10.86 16.94
CA ILE A 37 6.17 -12.29 16.72
C ILE A 37 7.44 -13.04 17.14
N PHE A 38 7.24 -14.14 17.86
CA PHE A 38 8.29 -14.95 18.44
C PHE A 38 8.09 -16.41 18.02
N CYS A 39 9.19 -17.12 17.74
CA CYS A 39 9.21 -18.56 17.53
C CYS A 39 9.61 -19.25 18.84
N ASP A 40 8.72 -20.06 19.40
CA ASP A 40 8.87 -20.74 20.69
C ASP A 40 9.28 -22.21 20.56
N THR A 41 9.65 -22.63 19.35
CA THR A 41 10.08 -24.02 19.06
C THR A 41 11.45 -24.33 19.64
N PHE A 42 12.29 -23.30 19.77
CA PHE A 42 13.63 -23.42 20.31
C PHE A 42 13.62 -23.30 21.84
N PRO A 43 14.61 -23.85 22.56
CA PRO A 43 14.70 -23.75 24.03
C PRO A 43 14.61 -22.31 24.56
N ASN A 44 15.08 -21.36 23.76
CA ASN A 44 14.92 -19.93 24.01
C ASN A 44 14.03 -19.35 22.90
N PRO A 45 12.86 -18.77 23.23
CA PRO A 45 12.01 -18.13 22.24
C PRO A 45 12.77 -17.05 21.46
N GLN A 46 12.78 -17.16 20.13
CA GLN A 46 13.48 -16.23 19.25
C GLN A 46 12.49 -15.21 18.69
N CYS A 47 12.81 -13.92 18.82
CA CYS A 47 12.07 -12.85 18.16
C CYS A 47 12.30 -12.92 16.63
N ILE A 48 11.24 -13.12 15.84
CA ILE A 48 11.33 -13.18 14.37
C ILE A 48 10.93 -11.87 13.70
N TRP A 49 10.10 -11.07 14.37
CA TRP A 49 9.67 -9.76 13.89
C TRP A 49 9.25 -8.86 15.05
N LYS A 50 9.54 -7.57 14.95
CA LYS A 50 8.99 -6.52 15.80
C LYS A 50 8.65 -5.29 14.95
N PRO A 51 7.64 -4.50 15.34
CA PRO A 51 7.37 -3.24 14.69
C PRO A 51 8.54 -2.26 14.92
N ASN A 52 8.74 -1.36 13.96
CA ASN A 52 9.62 -0.22 14.17
C ASN A 52 9.00 0.72 15.22
N PRO A 53 9.82 1.37 16.06
CA PRO A 53 9.33 2.41 16.97
C PRO A 53 8.57 3.50 16.21
N GLN A 54 7.48 3.98 16.79
CA GLN A 54 6.76 5.12 16.24
C GLN A 54 7.57 6.41 16.42
N PRO A 55 7.49 7.37 15.47
CA PRO A 55 7.99 8.72 15.69
C PRO A 55 7.37 9.35 16.93
N ASN A 56 8.09 10.21 17.65
CA ASN A 56 7.59 10.81 18.89
C ASN A 56 6.34 11.69 18.67
N ASP A 57 6.20 12.27 17.47
CA ASP A 57 5.14 13.18 17.04
C ASP A 57 4.03 12.46 16.25
N TYR A 58 3.99 11.13 16.24
CA TYR A 58 3.06 10.37 15.38
C TYR A 58 1.58 10.74 15.58
N PHE A 59 1.16 11.12 16.80
CA PHE A 59 -0.20 11.58 17.09
C PHE A 59 -0.58 12.86 16.34
N ASP A 60 0.38 13.74 16.08
CA ASP A 60 0.15 14.99 15.35
C ASP A 60 0.06 14.74 13.83
N TYR A 61 0.57 13.60 13.35
CA TYR A 61 0.63 13.24 11.94
C TYR A 61 -0.14 11.95 11.66
N PHE A 62 -1.44 11.94 11.99
CA PHE A 62 -2.40 10.89 11.64
C PHE A 62 -2.08 9.49 12.20
N GLY A 63 -1.20 9.40 13.20
CA GLY A 63 -0.72 8.13 13.74
C GLY A 63 0.26 7.40 12.82
N PHE A 64 0.87 8.10 11.85
CA PHE A 64 1.72 7.48 10.84
C PHE A 64 3.07 7.02 11.39
N SER A 65 3.50 5.86 10.90
CA SER A 65 4.87 5.39 11.06
C SER A 65 5.83 6.21 10.22
N GLN A 66 7.12 6.14 10.56
CA GLN A 66 8.17 6.75 9.76
C GLN A 66 8.08 6.33 8.28
N TYR A 67 7.87 5.03 8.03
CA TYR A 67 7.71 4.51 6.68
C TYR A 67 6.51 5.14 5.94
N ALA A 68 5.37 5.31 6.62
CA ALA A 68 4.19 5.92 6.02
C ALA A 68 4.40 7.40 5.68
N ARG A 69 5.16 8.15 6.50
CA ARG A 69 5.52 9.55 6.24
C ARG A 69 6.37 9.70 4.98
N GLU A 70 7.24 8.73 4.70
CA GLU A 70 8.14 8.73 3.54
C GLU A 70 7.43 8.36 2.23
N LEU A 71 6.26 7.70 2.27
CA LEU A 71 5.58 7.20 1.07
C LEU A 71 5.20 8.31 0.09
N ASN A 72 4.75 9.47 0.58
CA ASN A 72 4.28 10.57 -0.26
C ASN A 72 5.30 11.71 -0.43
N GLU A 73 6.54 11.52 0.03
CA GLU A 73 7.61 12.49 -0.20
C GLU A 73 7.97 12.52 -1.70
N LEU A 74 8.02 13.74 -2.26
CA LEU A 74 8.39 13.97 -3.65
C LEU A 74 9.78 14.63 -3.70
N THR A 75 10.82 13.80 -3.80
CA THR A 75 12.19 14.30 -3.86
C THR A 75 12.57 14.74 -5.28
N PRO A 76 13.50 15.70 -5.44
CA PRO A 76 13.93 16.18 -6.76
C PRO A 76 14.48 15.08 -7.67
N ASP A 77 15.14 14.06 -7.11
CA ASP A 77 15.79 12.98 -7.87
C ASP A 77 14.81 11.96 -8.46
N ILE A 78 13.58 11.88 -7.93
CA ILE A 78 12.52 11.00 -8.45
C ILE A 78 11.50 11.74 -9.30
N LYS A 79 11.29 13.04 -9.06
CA LYS A 79 10.20 13.84 -9.66
C LYS A 79 10.08 13.65 -11.18
N ASP A 80 11.17 13.81 -11.92
CA ASP A 80 11.15 13.74 -13.38
C ASP A 80 11.11 12.29 -13.93
N LYS A 81 11.19 11.29 -13.05
CA LYS A 81 11.15 9.86 -13.39
C LYS A 81 9.77 9.24 -13.14
N LEU A 82 8.85 9.96 -12.51
CA LEU A 82 7.52 9.46 -12.17
C LEU A 82 6.53 9.73 -13.32
N PRO A 83 5.54 8.85 -13.53
CA PRO A 83 4.45 9.18 -14.42
C PRO A 83 3.66 10.36 -13.82
N PRO A 84 3.02 11.19 -14.65
CA PRO A 84 2.15 12.23 -14.12
C PRO A 84 0.98 11.63 -13.37
N THR A 85 0.71 10.31 -13.43
CA THR A 85 -0.34 9.62 -12.66
C THR A 85 0.13 9.12 -11.28
N ASP A 86 1.37 9.41 -10.85
CA ASP A 86 1.86 9.04 -9.52
C ASP A 86 1.12 9.81 -8.42
N SER A 87 0.76 9.14 -7.32
CA SER A 87 -0.01 9.75 -6.22
C SER A 87 0.70 10.93 -5.56
N ARG A 88 2.03 11.04 -5.65
CA ARG A 88 2.76 12.21 -5.13
C ARG A 88 2.39 13.53 -5.80
N PHE A 89 1.84 13.46 -7.03
CA PHE A 89 1.35 14.62 -7.76
C PHE A 89 -0.12 14.94 -7.49
N ARG A 90 -0.80 14.15 -6.65
CA ARG A 90 -2.22 14.34 -6.35
C ARG A 90 -2.43 15.61 -5.50
N PRO A 91 -3.06 16.66 -6.05
CA PRO A 91 -3.03 18.00 -5.45
C PRO A 91 -3.85 18.11 -4.16
N ASP A 92 -5.02 17.47 -4.06
CA ASP A 92 -5.84 17.47 -2.83
C ASP A 92 -5.10 16.85 -1.65
N GLN A 93 -4.37 15.74 -1.90
CA GLN A 93 -3.56 15.09 -0.88
C GLN A 93 -2.38 15.97 -0.43
N ARG A 94 -1.70 16.66 -1.36
CA ARG A 94 -0.61 17.59 -1.02
C ARG A 94 -1.11 18.79 -0.20
N LEU A 95 -2.26 19.36 -0.57
CA LEU A 95 -2.88 20.46 0.17
C LEU A 95 -3.23 20.03 1.60
N LEU A 96 -3.77 18.82 1.77
CA LEU A 96 -4.06 18.27 3.10
C LEU A 96 -2.78 18.10 3.94
N GLU A 97 -1.71 17.57 3.35
CA GLU A 97 -0.40 17.44 4.00
C GLU A 97 0.21 18.79 4.40
N GLU A 98 -0.11 19.87 3.68
CA GLU A 98 0.27 21.25 4.00
C GLU A 98 -0.68 21.96 4.99
N GLY A 99 -1.71 21.26 5.48
CA GLY A 99 -2.71 21.82 6.42
C GLY A 99 -3.77 22.71 5.75
N LYS A 100 -3.80 22.77 4.42
CA LYS A 100 -4.74 23.58 3.62
C LYS A 100 -6.04 22.81 3.37
N VAL A 101 -6.80 22.58 4.44
CA VAL A 101 -7.97 21.68 4.43
C VAL A 101 -9.06 22.15 3.47
N VAL A 102 -9.37 23.46 3.46
CA VAL A 102 -10.44 24.01 2.61
C VAL A 102 -10.08 23.90 1.13
N GLU A 103 -8.83 24.19 0.76
CA GLU A 103 -8.37 24.01 -0.61
C GLU A 103 -8.31 22.54 -1.02
N ALA A 104 -7.92 21.65 -0.10
CA ALA A 104 -7.89 20.21 -0.34
C ALA A 104 -9.29 19.66 -0.67
N ASP A 105 -10.30 20.04 0.10
CA ASP A 105 -11.69 19.61 -0.13
C ASP A 105 -12.21 20.06 -1.50
N LYS A 106 -11.99 21.33 -1.86
CA LYS A 106 -12.37 21.85 -3.17
C LYS A 106 -11.67 21.11 -4.30
N CYS A 107 -10.36 20.89 -4.17
CA CYS A 107 -9.57 20.20 -5.18
C CYS A 107 -10.01 18.73 -5.34
N LYS A 108 -10.37 18.06 -4.23
CA LYS A 108 -10.93 16.70 -4.22
C LYS A 108 -12.22 16.63 -5.02
N ASP A 109 -13.15 17.57 -4.79
CA ASP A 109 -14.44 17.60 -5.49
C ASP A 109 -14.26 17.76 -7.01
N GLU A 110 -13.40 18.70 -7.44
CA GLU A 110 -13.08 18.92 -8.85
C GLU A 110 -12.46 17.67 -9.51
N MET A 111 -11.53 17.01 -8.82
CA MET A 111 -10.87 15.80 -9.32
C MET A 111 -11.86 14.62 -9.45
N GLU A 112 -12.70 14.41 -8.44
CA GLU A 112 -13.73 13.37 -8.48
C GLU A 112 -14.77 13.63 -9.58
N GLU A 113 -15.14 14.89 -9.83
CA GLU A 113 -16.03 15.26 -10.92
C GLU A 113 -15.41 14.95 -12.29
N LYS A 114 -14.15 15.34 -12.51
CA LYS A 114 -13.40 14.96 -13.73
C LYS A 114 -13.31 13.45 -13.92
N GLN A 115 -13.14 12.69 -12.83
CA GLN A 115 -13.16 11.21 -12.90
C GLN A 115 -14.55 10.68 -13.26
N ARG A 116 -15.63 11.25 -12.70
CA ARG A 116 -17.01 10.89 -13.05
C ARG A 116 -17.30 11.18 -14.52
N ASP A 117 -16.90 12.33 -15.03
CA ASP A 117 -17.17 12.72 -16.42
C ASP A 117 -16.40 11.89 -17.43
N ARG A 118 -15.13 11.56 -17.18
CA ARG A 118 -14.38 10.59 -18.00
C ARG A 118 -15.08 9.25 -18.09
N ARG A 119 -15.58 8.73 -16.96
CA ARG A 119 -16.35 7.48 -16.94
C ARG A 119 -17.63 7.57 -17.76
N LYS A 120 -18.39 8.69 -17.65
CA LYS A 120 -19.60 8.92 -18.46
C LYS A 120 -19.28 8.95 -19.96
N VAL A 121 -18.20 9.61 -20.37
CA VAL A 121 -17.79 9.71 -21.78
C VAL A 121 -17.37 8.34 -22.33
N MET A 122 -16.58 7.57 -21.58
CA MET A 122 -16.21 6.21 -21.97
C MET A 122 -17.43 5.29 -22.09
N ALA A 123 -18.34 5.34 -21.12
CA ALA A 123 -19.58 4.56 -21.15
C ALA A 123 -20.45 4.90 -22.36
N LYS A 124 -20.59 6.19 -22.71
CA LYS A 124 -21.31 6.62 -23.93
C LYS A 124 -20.67 6.09 -25.22
N ARG A 125 -19.37 5.83 -25.22
CA ARG A 125 -18.63 5.25 -26.34
C ARG A 125 -18.64 3.72 -26.34
N GLY A 126 -19.18 3.08 -25.31
CA GLY A 126 -19.10 1.62 -25.12
C GLY A 126 -17.67 1.13 -24.84
N GLU A 127 -16.80 2.00 -24.32
CA GLU A 127 -15.40 1.68 -24.04
C GLU A 127 -15.19 1.29 -22.59
N GLU A 128 -14.43 0.23 -22.36
CA GLU A 128 -13.98 -0.17 -21.03
C GLU A 128 -12.61 0.42 -20.70
N HIS A 129 -12.39 0.73 -19.43
CA HIS A 129 -11.07 1.19 -18.97
C HIS A 129 -10.08 0.03 -18.94
N VAL A 130 -8.96 0.19 -19.64
CA VAL A 130 -7.85 -0.76 -19.64
C VAL A 130 -6.70 -0.20 -18.79
N PRO A 131 -6.35 -0.84 -17.67
CA PRO A 131 -5.20 -0.43 -16.86
C PRO A 131 -3.89 -0.52 -17.65
N ARG A 132 -3.05 0.51 -17.53
CA ARG A 132 -1.84 0.65 -18.35
C ARG A 132 -0.73 -0.34 -18.01
N PHE A 133 -0.55 -0.66 -16.73
CA PHE A 133 0.61 -1.42 -16.23
C PHE A 133 0.26 -2.82 -15.72
N PHE A 134 -1.02 -3.19 -15.76
CA PHE A 134 -1.54 -4.43 -15.21
C PHE A 134 -2.53 -5.07 -16.17
N ILE A 135 -2.55 -6.39 -16.17
CA ILE A 135 -3.49 -7.20 -16.94
C ILE A 135 -4.24 -8.15 -15.99
N LYS A 136 -5.49 -8.42 -16.30
CA LYS A 136 -6.31 -9.39 -15.57
C LYS A 136 -5.97 -10.80 -16.08
N THR A 137 -5.76 -11.75 -15.17
CA THR A 137 -5.48 -13.16 -15.46
C THR A 137 -6.11 -14.07 -14.40
N LEU A 138 -5.95 -15.39 -14.52
CA LEU A 138 -6.35 -16.37 -13.51
C LEU A 138 -5.12 -16.93 -12.78
N ASP A 139 -5.22 -17.10 -11.46
CA ASP A 139 -4.20 -17.82 -10.68
C ASP A 139 -4.35 -19.36 -10.82
N HIS A 140 -3.48 -20.11 -10.15
CA HIS A 140 -3.50 -21.59 -10.18
C HIS A 140 -4.82 -22.22 -9.67
N ALA A 141 -5.65 -21.45 -8.97
CA ALA A 141 -6.91 -21.88 -8.37
C ALA A 141 -8.11 -21.34 -9.16
N GLY A 142 -7.87 -20.73 -10.32
CA GLY A 142 -8.93 -20.15 -11.17
C GLY A 142 -9.50 -18.84 -10.66
N ARG A 143 -8.83 -18.13 -9.74
CA ARG A 143 -9.29 -16.84 -9.22
C ARG A 143 -8.76 -15.71 -10.10
N GLU A 144 -9.61 -14.71 -10.37
CA GLU A 144 -9.17 -13.50 -11.08
C GLU A 144 -8.13 -12.73 -10.26
N VAL A 145 -6.99 -12.43 -10.88
CA VAL A 145 -5.90 -11.66 -10.29
C VAL A 145 -5.37 -10.62 -11.29
N TRP A 146 -4.81 -9.53 -10.79
CA TRP A 146 -4.11 -8.54 -11.61
C TRP A 146 -2.61 -8.75 -11.49
N VAL A 147 -1.93 -8.92 -12.62
CA VAL A 147 -0.47 -9.07 -12.69
C VAL A 147 0.13 -7.95 -13.51
N THR A 148 1.36 -7.58 -13.19
CA THR A 148 2.09 -6.59 -13.99
C THR A 148 2.25 -7.09 -15.43
N ASN A 149 2.11 -6.20 -16.40
CA ASN A 149 2.47 -6.48 -17.79
C ASN A 149 3.97 -6.24 -18.08
N GLY A 150 4.76 -5.91 -17.05
CA GLY A 150 6.20 -5.72 -17.14
C GLY A 150 6.65 -4.44 -17.86
N THR A 151 5.75 -3.48 -18.10
CA THR A 151 6.05 -2.26 -18.88
C THR A 151 6.46 -1.06 -18.04
N TYR A 152 6.01 -0.96 -16.77
CA TYR A 152 6.22 0.23 -15.95
C TYR A 152 7.69 0.64 -15.85
N TRP A 153 8.56 -0.27 -15.39
CA TRP A 153 9.98 0.01 -15.21
C TRP A 153 10.73 0.20 -16.53
N LYS A 154 10.31 -0.52 -17.58
CA LYS A 154 10.88 -0.36 -18.93
C LYS A 154 10.61 1.04 -19.47
N ILE A 155 9.36 1.50 -19.39
CA ILE A 155 8.98 2.86 -19.80
C ILE A 155 9.68 3.90 -18.95
N ARG A 156 9.77 3.68 -17.63
CA ARG A 156 10.48 4.59 -16.72
C ARG A 156 11.94 4.78 -17.11
N GLU A 157 12.62 3.71 -17.52
CA GLU A 157 14.02 3.74 -17.95
C GLU A 157 14.18 4.37 -19.34
N ASN A 158 13.33 3.97 -20.30
CA ASN A 158 13.36 4.46 -21.68
C ASN A 158 11.99 4.20 -22.35
N PRO A 159 11.26 5.20 -22.87
CA PRO A 159 11.69 6.58 -23.16
C PRO A 159 11.50 7.58 -22.00
N GLY A 160 11.08 7.14 -20.83
CA GLY A 160 10.60 7.99 -19.75
C GLY A 160 9.12 8.35 -19.93
N PHE A 161 8.42 8.58 -18.82
CA PHE A 161 6.97 8.83 -18.88
C PHE A 161 6.60 10.13 -19.60
N ALA A 162 7.47 11.16 -19.54
CA ALA A 162 7.30 12.42 -20.28
C ALA A 162 7.20 12.21 -21.80
N SER A 163 7.80 11.14 -22.33
CA SER A 163 7.80 10.80 -23.75
C SER A 163 6.70 9.83 -24.15
N THR A 164 5.70 9.61 -23.28
CA THR A 164 4.58 8.70 -23.55
C THR A 164 3.23 9.37 -23.36
N GLY A 165 2.19 8.86 -24.03
CA GLY A 165 0.81 9.31 -23.76
C GLY A 165 0.42 8.98 -22.32
N ASN A 166 0.03 10.01 -21.56
CA ASN A 166 -0.41 9.87 -20.18
C ASN A 166 -1.83 10.41 -20.02
N LEU A 167 -2.58 9.80 -19.10
CA LEU A 167 -3.90 10.29 -18.74
C LEU A 167 -3.74 11.49 -17.81
N GLU A 168 -4.40 12.60 -18.14
CA GLU A 168 -4.45 13.79 -17.31
C GLU A 168 -5.43 13.55 -16.15
N LEU A 169 -4.92 13.14 -15.00
CA LEU A 169 -5.75 12.74 -13.85
C LEU A 169 -6.24 13.90 -13.00
N TRP A 170 -5.41 14.93 -12.85
CA TRP A 170 -5.59 16.02 -11.90
C TRP A 170 -5.96 17.33 -12.61
N CYS A 171 -6.18 18.39 -11.82
CA CYS A 171 -6.46 19.75 -12.29
C CYS A 171 -5.20 20.60 -12.40
#